data_AF-A0A349H7U7-F1
#
_entry.id   AF-A0A349H7U7-F1
#
_cell.length_a   1.000
_cell.length_b   1.000
_cell.length_c   1.000
_cell.angle_alpha   90.00
_cell.angle_beta   90.00
_cell.angle_gamma   90.00
#
_symmetry.space_group_name_H-M   'P 1'
#
loop_
_entity.id
_entity.type
_entity.pdbx_description
1 polymer ?
#
loop_
_entity_poly.entity_id
_entity_poly.type
_entity_poly.pdbx_seq_one_letter_code
_entity_poly.pdbx_strand_id
1 'polypeptide(L)'
;MCIRDSHLKLTDIQRVIAEMGPLEGANEFLDWLREHFQLVILSDTFYEFAMPLMRQLGWPTLFCHRLEVVGNRIINYALRQADSKRQAVRAFHGLNFRVIAAGDSYNDTAMLAEAEAGILFRPPQNVIDEFPQFPVARTFEEMRTEFRKASIRSL
;
A
#
# COMPACT_ATOMS: atom_id res chain seq x y z
N MET A 1 -12.27 -18.40 -5.10
CA MET A 1 -12.81 -18.40 -6.48
C MET A 1 -11.65 -18.65 -7.42
N CYS A 2 -11.53 -19.86 -7.97
CA CYS A 2 -10.39 -20.26 -8.80
C CYS A 2 -10.45 -19.54 -10.15
N ILE A 3 -9.41 -18.78 -10.49
CA ILE A 3 -9.28 -17.94 -11.70
C ILE A 3 -9.43 -18.75 -13.03
N ARG A 4 -9.42 -20.08 -12.97
CA ARG A 4 -9.54 -20.98 -14.13
C ARG A 4 -10.91 -20.97 -14.83
N ASP A 5 -12.00 -20.66 -14.13
CA ASP A 5 -13.36 -20.72 -14.71
C ASP A 5 -13.91 -19.38 -15.19
N SER A 6 -13.15 -18.29 -15.03
CA SER A 6 -13.56 -16.97 -15.49
C SER A 6 -12.98 -16.65 -16.85
N HIS A 7 -13.82 -16.41 -17.87
CA HIS A 7 -13.45 -15.78 -19.15
C HIS A 7 -12.96 -14.31 -19.00
N LEU A 8 -12.57 -13.89 -17.79
CA LEU A 8 -12.14 -12.54 -17.48
C LEU A 8 -10.78 -12.26 -18.12
N LYS A 9 -10.77 -11.30 -19.03
CA LYS A 9 -9.52 -10.81 -19.62
C LYS A 9 -8.86 -9.83 -18.67
N LEU A 10 -7.53 -9.75 -18.71
CA LEU A 10 -6.79 -8.76 -17.91
C LEU A 10 -7.29 -7.34 -18.18
N THR A 11 -7.59 -7.02 -19.44
CA THR A 11 -8.14 -5.71 -19.82
C THR A 11 -9.49 -5.40 -19.17
N ASP A 12 -10.35 -6.39 -18.95
CA ASP A 12 -11.65 -6.17 -18.30
C ASP A 12 -11.45 -5.82 -16.83
N ILE A 13 -10.53 -6.51 -16.15
CA ILE A 13 -10.17 -6.24 -14.75
C ILE A 13 -9.52 -4.84 -14.63
N GLN A 14 -8.58 -4.52 -15.53
CA GLN A 14 -7.93 -3.22 -15.55
C GLN A 14 -8.92 -2.07 -15.77
N ARG A 15 -9.95 -2.26 -16.61
CA ARG A 15 -11.01 -1.27 -16.81
C ARG A 15 -11.80 -1.03 -15.52
N VAL A 16 -12.23 -2.09 -14.83
CA VAL A 16 -12.96 -1.96 -13.56
C VAL A 16 -12.11 -1.24 -12.51
N ILE A 17 -10.82 -1.59 -12.39
CA ILE A 17 -9.91 -0.91 -11.45
C ILE A 17 -9.73 0.56 -11.80
N ALA A 18 -9.66 0.89 -13.10
CA ALA A 18 -9.57 2.28 -13.55
C ALA A 18 -10.83 3.08 -13.20
N GLU A 19 -12.02 2.48 -13.32
CA GLU A 19 -13.31 3.09 -13.02
C GLU A 19 -13.54 3.31 -11.52
N MET A 20 -13.03 2.42 -10.65
CA MET A 20 -13.13 2.59 -9.20
C MET A 20 -12.40 3.85 -8.70
N GLY A 21 -11.26 4.16 -9.32
CA GLY A 21 -10.43 5.31 -8.96
C GLY A 21 -9.82 5.25 -7.54
N PRO A 22 -8.99 6.22 -7.17
CA PRO A 22 -8.48 6.35 -5.82
C PRO A 22 -9.56 6.87 -4.87
N LEU A 23 -9.39 6.60 -3.57
CA LEU A 23 -10.25 7.17 -2.53
C LEU A 23 -10.26 8.70 -2.60
N GLU A 24 -11.41 9.31 -2.30
CA GLU A 24 -11.54 10.76 -2.24
C GLU A 24 -10.52 11.37 -1.25
N GLY A 25 -9.73 12.34 -1.73
CA GLY A 25 -8.64 12.97 -0.97
C GLY A 25 -7.30 12.22 -1.00
N ALA A 26 -7.22 11.02 -1.60
CA ALA A 26 -5.98 10.25 -1.64
C ALA A 26 -4.88 10.95 -2.46
N ASN A 27 -5.22 11.56 -3.61
CA ASN A 27 -4.24 12.28 -4.42
C ASN A 27 -3.63 13.46 -3.67
N GLU A 28 -4.46 14.30 -3.05
CA GLU A 28 -4.02 15.44 -2.24
C GLU A 28 -3.19 15.00 -1.02
N PHE A 29 -3.52 13.85 -0.45
CA PHE A 29 -2.73 13.27 0.62
C PHE A 29 -1.36 12.77 0.14
N LEU A 30 -1.30 12.08 -1.01
CA LEU A 30 -0.04 11.62 -1.58
C LEU A 30 0.85 12.76 -2.09
N ASP A 31 0.25 13.82 -2.65
CA ASP A 31 0.97 15.03 -3.05
C ASP A 31 1.63 15.67 -1.83
N TRP A 32 0.88 15.84 -0.73
CA TRP A 32 1.42 16.33 0.54
C TRP A 32 2.53 15.40 1.08
N LEU A 33 2.35 14.07 1.03
CA LEU A 33 3.41 13.16 1.45
C LEU A 33 4.68 13.32 0.61
N ARG A 34 4.55 13.50 -0.71
CA ARG A 34 5.70 13.66 -1.62
C ARG A 34 6.46 14.98 -1.41
N GLU A 35 5.78 16.03 -0.94
CA GLU A 35 6.45 17.30 -0.57
C GLU A 35 7.33 17.15 0.69
N HIS A 36 6.97 16.25 1.60
CA HIS A 36 7.60 16.16 2.92
C HIS A 36 8.42 14.88 3.13
N PHE A 37 8.19 13.82 2.35
CA PHE A 37 8.76 12.47 2.52
C PHE A 37 9.07 11.81 1.17
N GLN A 38 9.90 10.76 1.22
CA GLN A 38 10.05 9.84 0.09
C GLN A 38 8.95 8.77 0.16
N LEU A 39 8.03 8.79 -0.80
CA LEU A 39 6.86 7.90 -0.82
C LEU A 39 7.14 6.61 -1.58
N VAL A 40 6.89 5.47 -0.93
CA VAL A 40 6.87 4.14 -1.54
C VAL A 40 5.61 3.40 -1.11
N ILE A 41 4.90 2.80 -2.07
CA ILE A 41 3.74 1.95 -1.83
C ILE A 41 4.18 0.50 -1.74
N LEU A 42 3.83 -0.16 -0.63
CA LEU A 42 4.04 -1.59 -0.41
C LEU A 42 2.69 -2.30 -0.42
N SER A 43 2.48 -3.26 -1.32
CA SER A 43 1.17 -3.89 -1.48
C SER A 43 1.29 -5.36 -1.90
N ASP A 44 0.36 -6.20 -1.44
CA ASP A 44 0.23 -7.60 -1.86
C ASP A 44 -0.64 -7.74 -3.13
N THR A 45 -0.91 -6.64 -3.83
CA THR A 45 -1.52 -6.63 -5.17
C THR A 45 -0.55 -7.14 -6.24
N PHE A 46 -0.95 -7.07 -7.50
CA PHE A 46 -0.13 -7.38 -8.65
C PHE A 46 0.06 -6.17 -9.56
N TYR A 47 1.23 -6.02 -10.16
CA TYR A 47 1.53 -4.89 -11.05
C TYR A 47 0.48 -4.77 -12.16
N GLU A 48 0.18 -5.87 -12.84
CA GLU A 48 -0.73 -5.95 -13.98
C GLU A 48 -2.14 -5.46 -13.63
N PHE A 49 -2.55 -5.59 -12.36
CA PHE A 49 -3.80 -5.04 -11.84
C PHE A 49 -3.68 -3.59 -11.39
N ALA A 50 -2.59 -3.23 -10.70
CA ALA A 50 -2.44 -1.93 -10.06
C ALA A 50 -2.12 -0.78 -11.04
N MET A 51 -1.57 -1.08 -12.23
CA MET A 51 -1.09 -0.05 -13.18
C MET A 51 -2.11 1.07 -13.47
N PRO A 52 -3.41 0.80 -13.75
CA PRO A 52 -4.37 1.87 -14.00
C PRO A 52 -4.60 2.79 -12.81
N LEU A 53 -4.60 2.24 -11.59
CA LEU A 53 -4.72 3.03 -10.37
C LEU A 53 -3.44 3.83 -10.09
N MET A 54 -2.26 3.22 -10.28
CA MET A 54 -0.96 3.91 -10.11
C MET A 54 -0.83 5.11 -11.05
N ARG A 55 -1.38 5.04 -12.26
CA ARG A 55 -1.46 6.18 -13.18
C ARG A 55 -2.23 7.35 -12.58
N GLN A 56 -3.37 7.07 -11.94
CA GLN A 56 -4.21 8.10 -11.31
C GLN A 56 -3.58 8.70 -10.06
N LEU A 57 -2.69 7.94 -9.38
CA LEU A 57 -1.94 8.37 -8.19
C LEU A 57 -0.61 9.08 -8.50
N GLY A 58 -0.27 9.28 -9.78
CA GLY A 58 0.97 9.96 -10.19
C GLY A 58 2.22 9.07 -10.25
N TRP A 59 2.07 7.77 -10.51
CA TRP A 59 3.16 6.79 -10.62
C TRP A 59 4.13 6.75 -9.42
N PRO A 60 3.63 6.67 -8.17
CA PRO A 60 4.52 6.43 -7.04
C PRO A 60 5.22 5.07 -7.18
N THR A 61 6.40 4.95 -6.60
CA THR A 61 7.12 3.66 -6.55
C THR A 61 6.25 2.62 -5.87
N LEU A 62 5.98 1.51 -6.56
CA LEU A 62 5.17 0.40 -6.07
C LEU A 62 6.02 -0.86 -5.97
N PHE A 63 6.04 -1.49 -4.81
CA PHE A 63 6.55 -2.85 -4.62
C PHE A 63 5.40 -3.81 -4.36
N CYS A 64 5.06 -4.61 -5.38
CA CYS A 64 4.03 -5.65 -5.27
C CYS A 64 4.44 -6.95 -5.99
N HIS A 65 3.49 -7.85 -6.24
CA HIS A 65 3.68 -9.14 -6.90
C HIS A 65 3.45 -9.04 -8.41
N ARG A 66 3.67 -10.13 -9.16
CA ARG A 66 3.39 -10.20 -10.60
C ARG A 66 2.40 -11.28 -10.95
N LEU A 67 1.58 -11.02 -11.97
CA LEU A 67 0.82 -12.04 -12.68
C LEU A 67 1.63 -12.56 -13.86
N GLU A 68 1.48 -13.84 -14.14
CA GLU A 68 1.91 -14.42 -15.40
C GLU A 68 0.75 -14.33 -16.39
N VAL A 69 0.98 -13.61 -17.50
CA VAL A 69 -0.06 -13.29 -18.48
C VAL A 69 0.39 -13.73 -19.87
N VAL A 70 -0.47 -14.50 -20.53
CA VAL A 70 -0.26 -14.90 -21.94
C VAL A 70 -1.40 -14.32 -22.78
N GLY A 71 -1.03 -13.43 -23.70
CA GLY A 71 -1.99 -12.60 -24.42
C GLY A 71 -2.75 -11.70 -23.45
N ASN A 72 -4.05 -11.99 -23.26
CA ASN A 72 -4.93 -11.23 -22.36
C ASN A 72 -5.54 -12.10 -21.26
N ARG A 73 -4.89 -13.23 -20.95
CA ARG A 73 -5.35 -14.20 -19.95
C ARG A 73 -4.30 -14.37 -18.85
N ILE A 74 -4.76 -14.38 -17.61
CA ILE A 74 -3.95 -14.65 -16.44
C ILE A 74 -3.79 -16.17 -16.34
N ILE A 75 -2.56 -16.66 -16.42
CA ILE A 75 -2.28 -18.09 -16.37
C ILE A 75 -1.68 -18.52 -15.03
N ASN A 76 -1.05 -17.59 -14.30
CA ASN A 76 -0.45 -17.86 -13.00
C ASN A 76 -0.18 -16.54 -12.24
N TYR A 77 0.39 -16.64 -11.04
CA TYR A 77 0.94 -15.52 -10.29
C TYR A 77 2.29 -15.88 -9.65
N ALA A 78 3.11 -14.87 -9.45
CA ALA A 78 4.43 -14.97 -8.82
C ALA A 78 4.50 -14.01 -7.62
N LEU A 79 4.56 -14.58 -6.42
CA LEU A 79 4.84 -13.82 -5.20
C LEU A 79 6.30 -13.38 -5.21
N ARG A 80 6.56 -12.12 -4.84
CA ARG A 80 7.89 -11.52 -4.91
C ARG A 80 8.86 -12.15 -3.91
N GLN A 81 8.43 -12.27 -2.65
CA GLN A 81 9.16 -12.86 -1.54
C GLN A 81 8.22 -13.01 -0.32
N ALA A 82 8.61 -13.84 0.65
CA ALA A 82 7.92 -13.92 1.94
C ALA A 82 8.03 -12.60 2.73
N ASP A 83 6.99 -12.24 3.48
CA ASP A 83 6.89 -11.02 4.29
C ASP A 83 7.27 -9.74 3.52
N SER A 84 6.78 -9.63 2.29
CA SER A 84 7.29 -8.71 1.28
C SER A 84 7.34 -7.24 1.73
N LYS A 85 6.36 -6.80 2.52
CA LYS A 85 6.25 -5.45 3.08
C LYS A 85 7.27 -5.21 4.20
N ARG A 86 7.36 -6.15 5.16
CA ARG A 86 8.35 -6.10 6.25
C ARG A 86 9.79 -6.08 5.71
N GLN A 87 10.09 -6.92 4.72
CA GLN A 87 11.42 -6.96 4.12
C GLN A 87 11.77 -5.67 3.37
N ALA A 88 10.79 -4.96 2.82
CA ALA A 88 11.03 -3.65 2.22
C ALA A 88 11.43 -2.62 3.29
N VAL A 89 10.74 -2.59 4.44
CA VAL A 89 11.13 -1.73 5.58
C VAL A 89 12.56 -2.03 6.03
N ARG A 90 12.92 -3.32 6.18
CA ARG A 90 14.29 -3.74 6.49
C ARG A 90 15.32 -3.28 5.47
N ALA A 91 14.98 -3.33 4.19
CA ALA A 91 15.87 -2.84 3.14
C ALA A 91 16.10 -1.33 3.27
N PHE A 92 15.06 -0.55 3.58
CA PHE A 92 15.21 0.88 3.86
C PHE A 92 16.06 1.15 5.11
N HIS A 93 15.91 0.35 6.17
CA HIS A 93 16.78 0.42 7.34
C HIS A 93 18.24 0.12 7.01
N GLY A 94 18.50 -0.86 6.15
CA GLY A 94 19.85 -1.16 5.63
C GLY A 94 20.48 -0.01 4.84
N LEU A 95 19.66 0.93 4.35
CA LEU A 95 20.07 2.17 3.69
C LEU A 95 20.09 3.38 4.66
N ASN A 96 19.95 3.14 5.97
CA ASN A 96 19.87 4.16 7.02
C ASN A 96 18.67 5.12 6.90
N PHE A 97 17.58 4.72 6.25
CA PHE A 97 16.33 5.47 6.31
C PHE A 97 15.56 5.17 7.59
N ARG A 98 14.94 6.20 8.14
CA ARG A 98 13.86 6.08 9.11
C ARG A 98 12.53 5.94 8.36
N VAL A 99 11.72 4.97 8.76
CA VAL A 99 10.46 4.62 8.10
C VAL A 99 9.26 4.98 8.99
N ILE A 100 8.29 5.65 8.39
CA ILE A 100 6.94 5.79 8.93
C ILE A 100 6.05 4.97 8.00
N ALA A 101 5.33 3.99 8.54
CA ALA A 101 4.51 3.07 7.79
C ALA A 101 3.03 3.26 8.14
N ALA A 102 2.17 3.09 7.14
CA ALA A 102 0.72 3.11 7.33
C ALA A 102 0.06 1.93 6.61
N GLY A 103 -0.97 1.36 7.22
CA GLY A 103 -1.74 0.23 6.69
C GLY A 103 -3.11 0.15 7.34
N ASP A 104 -4.00 -0.66 6.78
CA ASP A 104 -5.39 -0.77 7.21
C ASP A 104 -5.77 -2.16 7.72
N SER A 105 -4.89 -3.15 7.52
CA SER A 105 -5.24 -4.56 7.68
C SER A 105 -4.25 -5.35 8.54
N TYR A 106 -4.66 -6.56 8.93
CA TYR A 106 -3.81 -7.50 9.66
C TYR A 106 -2.51 -7.83 8.92
N ASN A 107 -2.54 -7.88 7.57
CA ASN A 107 -1.38 -8.18 6.74
C ASN A 107 -0.31 -7.08 6.75
N ASP A 108 -0.64 -5.89 7.27
CA ASP A 108 0.29 -4.77 7.38
C ASP A 108 1.02 -4.74 8.72
N THR A 109 0.52 -5.45 9.73
CA THR A 109 1.02 -5.38 11.12
C THR A 109 2.51 -5.68 11.23
N ALA A 110 3.02 -6.64 10.45
CA ALA A 110 4.45 -6.96 10.41
C ALA A 110 5.32 -5.82 9.81
N MET A 111 4.77 -5.05 8.86
CA MET A 111 5.41 -3.84 8.32
C MET A 111 5.34 -2.69 9.32
N LEU A 112 4.17 -2.49 9.94
CA LEU A 112 3.95 -1.44 10.93
C LEU A 112 4.83 -1.62 12.17
N ALA A 113 5.01 -2.85 12.63
CA ALA A 113 5.86 -3.18 13.77
C ALA A 113 7.36 -3.10 13.46
N GLU A 114 7.76 -3.25 12.19
CA GLU A 114 9.15 -3.13 11.79
C GLU A 114 9.58 -1.66 11.66
N ALA A 115 8.68 -0.76 11.25
CA ALA A 115 8.97 0.68 11.11
C ALA A 115 9.14 1.39 12.46
N GLU A 116 9.82 2.55 12.49
CA GLU A 116 9.93 3.35 13.72
C GLU A 116 8.59 3.95 14.17
N ALA A 117 7.64 4.11 13.25
CA ALA A 117 6.27 4.49 13.55
C ALA A 117 5.30 3.79 12.59
N GLY A 118 4.41 2.98 13.14
CA GLY A 118 3.29 2.36 12.43
C GLY A 118 1.97 3.07 12.73
N ILE A 119 1.17 3.36 11.71
CA ILE A 119 -0.13 4.04 11.82
C ILE A 119 -1.20 3.15 11.17
N LEU A 120 -2.35 2.99 11.83
CA LEU A 120 -3.49 2.30 11.24
C LEU A 120 -4.43 3.31 10.56
N PHE A 121 -4.69 3.15 9.26
CA PHE A 121 -5.62 3.98 8.51
C PHE A 121 -6.92 3.25 8.23
N ARG A 122 -8.04 3.74 8.79
CA ARG A 122 -9.38 3.14 8.65
C ARG A 122 -9.42 1.61 8.89
N PRO A 123 -8.76 1.07 9.92
CA PRO A 123 -8.75 -0.37 10.16
C PRO A 123 -10.12 -0.89 10.63
N PRO A 124 -10.41 -2.20 10.44
CA PRO A 124 -11.54 -2.85 11.09
C PRO A 124 -11.31 -2.95 12.61
N GLN A 125 -12.39 -3.05 13.39
CA GLN A 125 -12.33 -2.95 14.85
C GLN A 125 -11.44 -4.04 15.49
N ASN A 126 -11.51 -5.27 14.97
CA ASN A 126 -10.68 -6.38 15.46
C ASN A 126 -9.17 -6.10 15.37
N VAL A 127 -8.72 -5.38 14.32
CA VAL A 127 -7.30 -5.01 14.17
C VAL A 127 -6.91 -3.93 15.18
N ILE A 128 -7.83 -3.03 15.55
CA ILE A 128 -7.58 -2.04 16.60
C ILE A 128 -7.41 -2.73 17.95
N ASP A 129 -8.30 -3.68 18.25
CA ASP A 129 -8.32 -4.39 19.53
C ASP A 129 -7.06 -5.25 19.72
N GLU A 130 -6.55 -5.87 18.65
CA GLU A 130 -5.31 -6.67 18.68
C GLU A 130 -4.02 -5.85 18.68
N PHE A 131 -4.03 -4.65 18.07
CA PHE A 131 -2.83 -3.83 17.91
C PHE A 131 -3.01 -2.41 18.46
N PRO A 132 -3.33 -2.25 19.77
CA PRO A 132 -3.61 -0.96 20.38
C PRO A 132 -2.40 -0.01 20.43
N GLN A 133 -1.19 -0.52 20.17
CA GLN A 133 0.03 0.28 20.10
C GLN A 133 0.10 1.21 18.88
N PHE A 134 -0.68 0.97 17.82
CA PHE A 134 -0.67 1.81 16.63
C PHE A 134 -1.74 2.90 16.74
N PRO A 135 -1.40 4.19 16.57
CA PRO A 135 -2.40 5.24 16.46
C PRO A 135 -3.33 4.98 15.26
N VAL A 136 -4.61 5.30 15.44
CA VAL A 136 -5.64 5.10 14.41
C VAL A 136 -6.03 6.45 13.81
N ALA A 137 -5.93 6.55 12.49
CA ALA A 137 -6.46 7.66 11.71
C ALA A 137 -7.64 7.18 10.85
N ARG A 138 -8.73 7.92 10.84
CA ARG A 138 -9.95 7.66 10.05
C ARG A 138 -10.08 8.61 8.86
N THR A 139 -9.37 9.74 8.87
CA THR A 139 -9.37 10.75 7.79
C THR A 139 -7.96 11.02 7.28
N PHE A 140 -7.84 11.57 6.07
CA PHE A 140 -6.53 11.95 5.53
C PHE A 140 -5.89 13.10 6.33
N GLU A 141 -6.68 13.96 6.97
CA GLU A 141 -6.15 14.99 7.88
C GLU A 141 -5.60 14.40 9.18
N GLU A 142 -6.28 13.41 9.76
CA GLU A 142 -5.74 12.65 10.89
C GLU A 142 -4.45 11.93 10.49
N MET A 143 -4.40 11.35 9.28
CA MET A 143 -3.16 10.77 8.75
C MET A 143 -2.04 11.80 8.67
N ARG A 144 -2.28 12.99 8.10
CA ARG A 144 -1.27 14.07 8.06
C ARG A 144 -0.77 14.40 9.48
N THR A 145 -1.69 14.46 10.44
CA THR A 145 -1.36 14.72 11.85
C THR A 145 -0.47 13.63 12.45
N GLU A 146 -0.79 12.35 12.22
CA GLU A 146 0.03 11.23 12.72
C GLU A 146 1.41 11.18 12.04
N PHE A 147 1.51 11.47 10.74
CA PHE A 147 2.80 11.59 10.05
C PHE A 147 3.66 12.75 10.59
N ARG A 148 3.05 13.89 10.95
CA ARG A 148 3.76 14.99 11.60
C ARG A 148 4.29 14.60 12.98
N LYS A 149 3.46 14.00 13.83
CA LYS A 149 3.86 13.51 15.16
C LYS A 149 4.98 12.47 15.08
N ALA A 150 4.90 11.58 14.09
CA ALA A 150 5.88 10.54 13.89
C ALA A 150 7.19 11.06 13.27
N SER A 151 7.22 12.26 12.69
CA SER A 151 8.42 12.85 12.08
C SER A 151 9.34 13.45 13.14
N ILE A 152 10.65 13.24 12.98
CA ILE A 152 11.69 13.90 13.79
C ILE A 152 12.02 15.33 13.30
N ARG A 153 11.40 15.76 12.20
CA ARG A 153 11.54 17.09 11.60
C ARG A 153 10.28 17.92 11.90
N SER A 154 10.44 19.24 12.00
CA SER A 154 9.30 20.17 12.09
C SER A 154 8.60 20.28 10.73
N LEU A 155 7.31 19.91 10.68
CA LEU A 155 6.43 19.84 9.49
C LEU A 155 5.05 20.46 9.77
#